data_AF-A0A183DLG7-F1
#
_entry.id   AF-A0A183DLG7-F1
#
_cell.length_a   1.000
_cell.length_b   1.000
_cell.length_c   1.000
_cell.angle_alpha   90.00
_cell.angle_beta   90.00
_cell.angle_gamma   90.00
#
_symmetry.space_group_name_H-M   'P 1'
#
loop_
_entity.id
_entity.type
_entity.pdbx_description
1 polymer ?
#
loop_
_entity_poly.entity_id
_entity_poly.type
_entity_poly.pdbx_seq_one_letter_code
_entity_poly.pdbx_strand_id
1 'polypeptide(L)' 'MMAELILTKAAFRNYTLTAEMRIDKFKIFDVVSLIDGIDATSLEFLVSALNELIIGDDVAQKLSDGW' A
#
# COMPACT_ATOMS: atom_id res chain seq x y z
N MET A 1 -9.53 -7.02 -5.95
CA MET A 1 -8.22 -6.41 -5.60
C MET A 1 -7.98 -6.60 -4.11
N MET A 2 -6.75 -6.90 -3.72
CA MET A 2 -6.30 -6.98 -2.33
C MET A 2 -5.01 -6.16 -2.16
N ALA A 3 -4.77 -5.64 -0.96
CA ALA A 3 -3.53 -4.97 -0.60
C ALA A 3 -2.82 -5.78 0.48
N GLU A 4 -1.56 -6.14 0.24
CA GLU A 4 -0.68 -6.75 1.23
C GLU A 4 -0.03 -5.63 2.05
N LEU A 5 -0.19 -5.72 3.36
CA LEU A 5 0.29 -4.72 4.31
C LEU A 5 1.44 -5.31 5.12
N ILE A 6 2.46 -4.49 5.38
CA ILE A 6 3.58 -4.83 6.25
C ILE A 6 3.67 -3.82 7.39
N LEU A 7 3.92 -4.32 8.60
CA LEU A 7 4.25 -3.50 9.76
C LEU A 7 5.77 -3.44 9.89
N THR A 8 6.30 -2.23 9.95
CA THR A 8 7.72 -1.94 10.08
C THR A 8 7.98 -1.10 11.32
N LYS A 9 9.23 -1.05 11.80
CA LYS A 9 9.64 -0.31 13.00
C LYS A 9 8.76 -0.56 14.24
N ALA A 10 8.31 -1.79 14.42
CA ALA A 10 7.51 -2.16 15.57
C ALA A 10 8.30 -2.01 16.87
N ALA A 11 7.75 -1.27 17.83
CA ALA A 11 8.32 -1.06 19.16
C ALA A 11 7.22 -1.20 20.21
N PHE A 12 7.52 -1.93 21.28
CA PHE A 12 6.62 -2.09 22.41
C PHE A 12 7.23 -1.46 23.65
N ARG A 13 6.56 -0.45 24.21
CA ARG A 13 7.03 0.26 25.41
C ARG A 13 5.84 0.78 26.20
N ASN A 14 5.93 0.72 27.53
CA ASN A 14 4.90 1.22 28.44
C ASN A 14 3.50 0.66 28.15
N TYR A 15 3.41 -0.63 27.80
CA TYR A 15 2.15 -1.30 27.40
C TYR A 15 1.52 -0.80 26.10
N THR A 16 2.24 0.00 25.30
CA THR A 16 1.80 0.48 23.99
C THR A 16 2.67 -0.15 22.89
N LEU A 17 2.02 -0.69 21.86
CA LEU A 17 2.67 -1.11 20.61
C LEU A 17 2.56 0.00 19.58
N THR A 18 3.70 0.48 19.08
CA THR A 18 3.79 1.44 17.97
C THR A 18 4.45 0.76 16.78
N ALA A 19 3.89 0.94 15.59
CA ALA A 19 4.47 0.44 14.35
C ALA A 19 4.11 1.35 13.17
N GLU A 20 4.95 1.37 12.15
CA GLU A 20 4.67 2.03 10.89
C GLU A 20 4.04 1.01 9.93
N MET A 21 2.80 1.27 9.50
CA MET A 21 2.12 0.46 8.51
C MET A 21 2.44 0.95 7.10
N ARG A 22 2.82 0.03 6.22
CA ARG A 22 3.07 0.30 4.81
C ARG A 22 2.35 -0.71 3.93
N ILE A 23 1.92 -0.27 2.76
CA ILE A 23 1.42 -1.16 1.72
C ILE A 23 2.64 -1.71 0.98
N ASP A 24 2.77 -3.03 0.94
CA ASP A 24 3.87 -3.74 0.28
C ASP A 24 3.54 -4.05 -1.18
N LYS A 25 2.34 -4.59 -1.43
CA LYS A 25 1.92 -4.95 -2.79
C LYS A 25 0.41 -4.88 -2.97
N PHE A 26 -0.03 -4.47 -4.16
CA PHE A 26 -1.41 -4.70 -4.60
C PHE A 26 -1.50 -5.95 -5.46
N LYS A 27 -2.51 -6.79 -5.19
CA LYS A 27 -2.87 -7.93 -6.02
C LYS A 27 -4.20 -7.67 -6.71
N ILE A 28 -4.19 -7.68 -8.03
CA ILE A 28 -5.38 -7.45 -8.87
C ILE A 28 -5.70 -8.78 -9.55
N PHE A 29 -6.96 -9.21 -9.43
CA PHE A 29 -7.45 -10.46 -9.99
C PHE A 29 -8.60 -10.16 -10.94
N ASP A 30 -8.90 -11.10 -11.83
CA ASP A 30 -10.07 -11.08 -12.72
C ASP A 30 -10.17 -9.84 -13.62
N VAL A 31 -9.04 -9.40 -14.17
CA VAL A 31 -8.99 -8.29 -15.13
C VAL A 31 -9.50 -8.77 -16.49
N VAL A 32 -10.64 -8.22 -16.91
CA VAL A 32 -11.16 -8.36 -18.27
C VAL A 32 -10.95 -7.04 -18.99
N SER A 33 -9.99 -7.00 -19.91
CA SER A 33 -9.70 -5.84 -20.75
C SER A 33 -10.08 -6.10 -22.21
N LEU A 34 -10.71 -5.11 -22.84
CA LEU A 34 -10.95 -5.08 -24.29
C LEU A 34 -9.74 -4.52 -25.06
N ILE A 35 -8.74 -4.00 -24.35
CA ILE A 35 -7.51 -3.45 -24.89
C ILE A 35 -6.43 -4.50 -24.72
N ASP A 36 -5.87 -4.93 -25.86
CA ASP A 36 -4.80 -5.91 -25.90
C ASP A 36 -3.54 -5.39 -25.18
N GLY A 37 -2.92 -6.24 -24.37
CA GLY A 37 -1.77 -5.88 -23.54
C GLY A 37 -2.09 -5.22 -22.18
N ILE A 38 -3.35 -4.95 -21.83
CA ILE A 38 -3.71 -4.59 -20.44
C ILE A 38 -4.12 -5.85 -19.69
N ASP A 39 -3.20 -6.34 -18.87
CA ASP A 39 -3.41 -7.46 -17.97
C ASP A 39 -3.35 -7.03 -16.50
N ALA A 40 -3.62 -7.97 -15.59
CA ALA A 40 -3.53 -7.74 -14.16
C ALA A 40 -2.15 -7.23 -13.72
N THR A 41 -1.07 -7.74 -14.31
CA THR A 41 0.30 -7.34 -14.01
C THR A 41 0.54 -5.86 -14.32
N SER A 42 0.06 -5.39 -15.47
CA SER A 42 0.20 -4.01 -15.92
C SER A 42 -0.53 -3.04 -14.99
N LEU A 43 -1.73 -3.43 -14.53
CA LEU A 43 -2.50 -2.64 -13.56
C LEU A 43 -1.88 -2.69 -12.16
N GLU A 44 -1.35 -3.84 -11.72
CA GLU A 44 -0.62 -3.95 -10.45
C GLU A 44 0.57 -3.01 -10.42
N PHE A 45 1.33 -2.93 -11.52
CA PHE A 45 2.46 -2.02 -11.65
C PHE A 45 2.02 -0.55 -11.52
N LEU A 46 0.99 -0.13 -12.27
CA LEU A 46 0.51 1.25 -12.24
C LEU A 46 -0.02 1.66 -10.87
N VAL A 47 -0.80 0.79 -10.22
CA VAL A 47 -1.34 1.06 -8.88
C VAL A 47 -0.22 1.11 -7.84
N SER A 48 0.81 0.26 -7.97
CA SER A 48 1.97 0.30 -7.08
C SER A 48 2.77 1.59 -7.24
N ALA A 49 3.04 2.01 -8.49
CA ALA A 49 3.72 3.28 -8.76
C ALA A 49 2.92 4.49 -8.27
N LEU A 50 1.60 4.47 -8.40
CA LEU A 50 0.72 5.51 -7.87
C LEU A 50 0.74 5.57 -6.34
N ASN A 51 0.77 4.42 -5.67
CA ASN A 51 0.87 4.32 -4.22
C ASN A 51 2.22 4.87 -3.70
N GLU A 52 3.32 4.55 -4.37
CA GLU A 52 4.63 5.13 -4.04
C GLU A 52 4.65 6.65 -4.22
N LEU A 53 3.99 7.18 -5.26
CA LEU A 53 3.99 8.60 -5.59
C LEU A 53 3.02 9.44 -4.74
N ILE A 54 1.85 8.91 -4.36
CA ILE A 54 0.76 9.68 -3.73
C ILE A 54 0.52 9.28 -2.28
N ILE A 55 0.54 7.98 -1.98
CA ILE A 55 0.11 7.46 -0.66
C ILE A 55 1.25 7.51 0.36
N GLY A 56 2.50 7.40 -0.10
CA GLY A 56 3.68 7.59 0.75
C GLY A 56 3.72 8.95 1.46
N ASP A 57 3.28 10.02 0.80
CA ASP A 57 3.28 11.37 1.36
C ASP A 57 2.06 11.62 2.27
N ASP A 58 0.85 11.25 1.84
CA ASP A 58 -0.39 11.56 2.58
C ASP A 58 -0.62 10.68 3.83
N VAL A 59 -0.24 9.39 3.80
CA VAL A 59 -0.43 8.48 4.94
C VAL A 59 0.64 8.70 6.02
N ALA A 60 1.87 9.04 5.63
CA ALA A 60 2.90 9.44 6.57
C ALA A 60 2.47 10.69 7.36
N GLN A 61 1.85 11.65 6.68
CA GLN A 61 1.36 12.87 7.30
C GLN A 61 0.16 12.63 8.24
N LYS A 62 -0.79 11.76 7.85
CA LYS A 62 -1.93 11.40 8.72
C LYS A 62 -1.53 10.54 9.93
N LEU A 63 -0.45 9.76 9.84
CA LEU A 63 0.11 9.01 10.98
C LEU A 63 0.98 9.88 11.89
N SER A 64 1.63 10.94 11.38
CA SER A 64 2.38 11.88 12.23
C SER A 64 1.47 12.79 13.05
N ASP A 65 0.27 13.10 12.53
CA ASP A 65 -0.66 14.02 13.19
C ASP A 65 -1.37 13.43 14.41
N GLY A 66 -1.17 12.13 14.71
CA GLY A 66 -1.58 11.51 15.96
C GLY A 66 -3.10 11.39 16.12
N TRP A 67 -3.58 10.16 16.17
CA TRP A 67 -4.86 9.84 16.82
C TRP A 67 -4.59 9.38 18.26
#